data_AF-A0A936SPC0-F1
#
_entry.id   AF-A0A936SPC0-F1
#
_cell.length_a   1.000
_cell.length_b   1.000
_cell.length_c   1.000
_cell.angle_alpha   90.00
_cell.angle_beta   90.00
_cell.angle_gamma   90.00
#
_symmetry.space_group_name_H-M   'P 1'
#
loop_
_entity.id
_entity.type
_entity.pdbx_description
1 polymer ?
#
loop_
_entity_poly.entity_id
_entity_poly.type
_entity_poly.pdbx_seq_one_letter_code
_entity_poly.pdbx_strand_id
1 'polypeptide(L)'
;MSLDPQPIISMYSYTEEEQSTFPYLRRYMEMIAPHLPDIVKDPLKLERFMLAGLFLTYRAYNHAGKPMTTEPSTLFGDDIHRKRLLTYKEMTGKDVQNAQDYLARIHFGLLKVLSRNQARNLYRFVLHGQ
;
A
#
# COMPACT_ATOMS: atom_id res chain seq x y z
N MET A 1 -19.07 12.92 -3.87
CA MET A 1 -17.96 13.88 -3.98
C MET A 1 -16.91 13.27 -4.90
N SER A 2 -16.52 13.95 -5.99
CA SER A 2 -15.39 13.51 -6.81
C SER A 2 -14.13 13.88 -6.06
N LEU A 3 -13.46 12.91 -5.44
CA LEU A 3 -12.17 13.13 -4.80
C LEU A 3 -11.11 13.37 -5.88
N ASP A 4 -10.32 14.42 -5.74
CA ASP A 4 -9.13 14.60 -6.56
C ASP A 4 -8.21 13.37 -6.33
N PRO A 5 -7.85 12.62 -7.38
CA PRO A 5 -7.00 11.45 -7.24
C PRO A 5 -5.54 11.77 -6.94
N GLN A 6 -5.07 13.00 -7.21
CA GLN A 6 -3.65 13.38 -7.06
C GLN A 6 -3.12 13.26 -5.62
N PRO A 7 -3.86 13.70 -4.57
CA PRO A 7 -3.49 13.45 -3.18
C PRO A 7 -3.29 11.96 -2.85
N ILE A 8 -4.11 11.08 -3.41
CA ILE A 8 -4.00 9.63 -3.17
C ILE A 8 -2.80 9.04 -3.88
N ILE A 9 -2.59 9.40 -5.14
CA ILE A 9 -1.39 8.97 -5.88
C ILE A 9 -0.13 9.40 -5.12
N SER A 10 -0.04 10.66 -4.69
CA SER A 10 1.11 11.17 -3.94
C SER A 10 1.31 10.44 -2.61
N MET A 11 0.22 10.20 -1.86
CA MET A 11 0.26 9.54 -0.54
C MET A 11 0.78 8.10 -0.60
N TYR A 12 0.38 7.34 -1.61
CA TYR A 12 0.66 5.89 -1.70
C TYR A 12 1.73 5.53 -2.71
N SER A 13 2.24 6.50 -3.48
CA SER A 13 3.48 6.34 -4.22
C SER A 13 4.65 6.30 -3.25
N TYR A 14 5.67 5.53 -3.61
CA TYR A 14 6.92 5.51 -2.85
C TYR A 14 7.79 6.70 -3.23
N THR A 15 8.44 7.32 -2.25
CA THR A 15 9.35 8.45 -2.47
C THR A 15 10.60 8.02 -3.26
N GLU A 16 11.33 8.98 -3.82
CA GLU A 16 12.60 8.69 -4.51
C GLU A 16 13.62 8.01 -3.57
N GLU A 17 13.61 8.37 -2.29
CA GLU A 17 14.44 7.75 -1.25
C GLU A 17 14.04 6.29 -0.98
N GLU A 18 12.74 6.02 -0.79
CA GLU A 18 12.21 4.66 -0.64
C GLU A 18 12.55 3.81 -1.87
N GLN A 19 12.39 4.36 -3.08
CA GLN A 19 12.69 3.70 -4.35
C GLN A 19 14.19 3.44 -4.56
N SER A 20 15.06 4.31 -4.04
CA SER A 20 16.52 4.14 -4.12
C SER A 20 17.02 3.11 -3.10
N THR A 21 16.40 3.06 -1.92
CA THR A 21 16.69 2.08 -0.88
C THR A 21 16.18 0.69 -1.24
N PHE A 22 15.04 0.61 -1.93
CA PHE A 22 14.38 -0.64 -2.29
C PHE A 22 14.14 -0.72 -3.82
N PRO A 23 15.10 -1.25 -4.61
CA PRO A 23 15.01 -1.25 -6.07
C PRO A 23 13.77 -1.93 -6.66
N TYR A 24 13.17 -2.91 -5.96
CA TYR A 24 11.92 -3.52 -6.39
C TYR A 24 10.72 -2.57 -6.32
N LEU A 25 10.74 -1.57 -5.42
CA LEU A 25 9.71 -0.53 -5.35
C LEU A 25 9.84 0.44 -6.52
N ARG A 26 11.07 0.82 -6.89
CA ARG A 26 11.30 1.60 -8.12
C ARG A 26 10.70 0.91 -9.34
N ARG A 27 11.04 -0.37 -9.52
CA ARG A 27 10.51 -1.17 -10.64
C ARG A 27 8.98 -1.29 -10.60
N TYR A 28 8.39 -1.42 -9.41
CA TYR A 28 6.94 -1.39 -9.26
C TYR A 28 6.36 -0.03 -9.69
N MET A 29 6.96 1.08 -9.25
CA MET A 29 6.52 2.44 -9.62
C MET A 29 6.61 2.67 -11.13
N GLU A 30 7.71 2.26 -11.77
CA GLU A 30 7.87 2.30 -13.23
C GLU A 30 6.78 1.52 -13.95
N MET A 31 6.40 0.35 -13.43
CA MET A 31 5.36 -0.49 -14.02
C MET A 31 3.95 0.09 -13.80
N ILE A 32 3.67 0.69 -12.64
CA ILE A 32 2.32 1.14 -12.28
C ILE A 32 2.01 2.56 -12.78
N ALA A 33 3.03 3.42 -12.92
CA ALA A 33 2.87 4.83 -13.26
C ALA A 33 2.01 5.09 -14.52
N PRO A 34 2.19 4.35 -15.64
CA PRO A 34 1.35 4.54 -16.83
C PRO A 34 -0.14 4.22 -16.61
N HIS A 35 -0.46 3.43 -15.59
CA HIS A 35 -1.81 2.96 -15.30
C HIS A 35 -2.52 3.75 -14.21
N LEU A 36 -1.82 4.66 -13.52
CA LEU A 36 -2.41 5.46 -12.44
C LEU A 36 -3.68 6.21 -12.85
N PRO A 37 -3.79 6.83 -14.05
CA PRO A 37 -5.03 7.51 -14.47
C PRO A 37 -6.25 6.59 -14.54
N ASP A 38 -6.05 5.30 -14.79
CA ASP A 38 -7.14 4.32 -14.86
C ASP A 38 -7.39 3.65 -13.50
N ILE A 39 -6.33 3.43 -12.71
CA ILE A 39 -6.43 2.90 -11.35
C ILE A 39 -7.31 3.80 -10.49
N VAL A 40 -7.16 5.12 -10.58
CA VAL A 40 -7.91 6.05 -9.73
C VAL A 40 -9.39 6.19 -10.10
N LYS A 41 -9.78 5.72 -11.28
CA LYS A 41 -11.18 5.68 -11.73
C LYS A 41 -11.90 4.40 -11.29
N ASP A 42 -11.14 3.38 -10.88
CA ASP A 42 -11.65 2.07 -10.48
C ASP A 42 -11.47 1.90 -8.96
N PRO A 43 -12.56 1.93 -8.17
CA PRO A 43 -12.47 1.84 -6.71
C PRO A 43 -11.74 0.60 -6.20
N LEU A 44 -11.84 -0.54 -6.89
CA LEU A 44 -11.18 -1.78 -6.47
C LEU A 44 -9.68 -1.71 -6.76
N LYS A 45 -9.27 -1.17 -7.91
CA LYS A 45 -7.84 -0.97 -8.21
C LYS A 45 -7.24 0.10 -7.31
N LEU A 46 -7.99 1.15 -7.01
CA LEU A 46 -7.57 2.21 -6.08
C LEU A 46 -7.30 1.64 -4.68
N GLU A 47 -8.24 0.85 -4.14
CA GLU A 47 -8.03 0.18 -2.85
C GLU A 47 -6.78 -0.69 -2.85
N ARG A 48 -6.57 -1.47 -3.91
CA ARG A 48 -5.37 -2.33 -4.04
C ARG A 48 -4.09 -1.50 -4.18
N PHE A 49 -4.13 -0.39 -4.90
CA PHE A 49 -3.00 0.54 -4.98
C PHE A 49 -2.64 1.10 -3.61
N MET A 50 -3.64 1.47 -2.81
CA MET A 50 -3.43 1.95 -1.44
C MET A 50 -2.87 0.86 -0.52
N LEU A 51 -3.40 -0.38 -0.62
CA LEU A 51 -2.86 -1.54 0.10
C LEU A 51 -1.40 -1.82 -0.29
N ALA A 52 -1.05 -1.73 -1.58
CA ALA A 52 0.33 -1.84 -2.03
C ALA A 52 1.20 -0.73 -1.41
N GLY A 53 0.76 0.53 -1.44
CA GLY A 53 1.48 1.64 -0.81
C GLY A 53 1.72 1.50 0.69
N LEU A 54 0.90 0.71 1.40
CA LEU A 54 1.09 0.39 2.82
C LEU A 54 2.17 -0.66 3.10
N PHE A 55 2.79 -1.25 2.08
CA PHE A 55 3.74 -2.35 2.25
C PHE A 55 4.95 -1.99 3.11
N LEU A 56 5.55 -0.81 2.94
CA LEU A 56 6.67 -0.38 3.80
C LEU A 56 6.22 -0.10 5.23
N THR A 57 5.03 0.50 5.42
CA THR A 57 4.42 0.66 6.75
C THR A 57 4.31 -0.68 7.47
N TYR A 58 3.76 -1.69 6.78
CA TYR A 58 3.68 -3.06 7.29
C TYR A 58 5.05 -3.61 7.68
N ARG A 59 6.05 -3.52 6.80
CA ARG A 59 7.40 -4.06 7.07
C ARG A 59 8.05 -3.38 8.27
N ALA A 60 7.95 -2.05 8.36
CA ALA A 60 8.49 -1.27 9.46
C ALA A 60 7.83 -1.64 10.79
N TYR A 61 6.49 -1.69 10.83
CA TYR A 61 5.75 -2.01 12.05
C TYR A 61 6.01 -3.46 12.49
N ASN A 62 5.98 -4.41 11.55
CA ASN A 62 6.27 -5.81 11.85
C ASN A 62 7.69 -6.01 12.38
N HIS A 63 8.69 -5.31 11.82
CA HIS A 63 10.06 -5.35 12.32
C HIS A 63 10.20 -4.73 13.73
N ALA A 64 9.44 -3.67 14.01
CA ALA A 64 9.47 -2.97 15.29
C ALA A 64 8.53 -3.59 16.37
N GLY A 65 7.84 -4.70 16.07
CA GLY A 65 6.86 -5.30 16.99
C GLY A 65 5.62 -4.43 17.24
N LYS A 66 5.31 -3.50 16.32
CA LYS A 66 4.17 -2.58 16.41
C LYS A 66 2.93 -3.15 15.69
N PRO A 67 1.71 -2.82 16.15
CA PRO A 67 0.49 -3.27 15.49
C PRO A 67 0.27 -2.57 14.14
N MET A 68 -0.06 -3.33 13.10
CA MET A 68 -0.52 -2.80 11.81
C MET A 68 -2.04 -2.61 11.86
N THR A 69 -2.49 -1.41 12.19
CA THR A 69 -3.91 -1.13 12.40
C THR A 69 -4.30 0.30 12.02
N THR A 70 -5.54 0.51 11.61
CA THR A 70 -6.13 1.85 11.38
C THR A 70 -6.73 2.48 12.64
N GLU A 71 -6.63 1.82 13.80
CA GLU A 71 -7.18 2.31 15.05
C GLU A 71 -6.36 3.48 15.63
N PRO A 72 -6.94 4.68 15.84
CA PRO A 72 -6.17 5.87 16.22
C PRO A 72 -5.42 5.79 17.55
N SER A 73 -5.96 5.04 18.53
CA SER A 73 -5.43 4.88 19.88
C SER A 73 -4.13 4.09 19.93
N THR A 74 -3.82 3.33 18.88
CA THR A 74 -2.69 2.39 18.81
C THR A 74 -1.63 2.79 17.77
N LEU A 75 -1.85 3.90 17.05
CA LEU A 75 -0.92 4.45 16.06
C LEU A 75 0.25 5.16 16.76
N PHE A 76 1.28 4.40 17.14
CA PHE A 76 2.55 4.93 17.67
C PHE A 76 3.66 4.92 16.60
N GLY A 77 4.06 6.08 16.07
CA GLY A 77 5.19 6.18 15.13
C GLY A 77 5.02 7.25 14.06
N ASP A 78 6.02 7.30 13.18
CA ASP A 78 6.27 8.29 12.12
C ASP A 78 5.01 8.77 11.39
N ASP A 79 4.91 10.10 11.23
CA ASP A 79 3.65 10.80 10.91
C ASP A 79 3.07 10.35 9.55
N ILE A 80 3.95 9.93 8.63
CA ILE A 80 3.57 9.47 7.29
C ILE A 80 2.87 8.10 7.28
N HIS A 81 3.30 7.16 8.11
CA HIS A 81 2.70 5.81 8.18
C HIS A 81 1.31 5.88 8.78
N ARG A 82 1.15 6.68 9.83
CA ARG A 82 -0.14 7.00 10.44
C ARG A 82 -1.08 7.64 9.43
N LYS A 83 -0.60 8.65 8.70
CA LYS A 83 -1.39 9.34 7.67
C LYS A 83 -1.85 8.40 6.57
N ARG A 84 -0.97 7.55 6.04
CA ARG A 84 -1.34 6.50 5.06
C ARG A 84 -2.44 5.59 5.62
N LEU A 85 -2.34 5.11 6.86
CA LEU A 85 -3.38 4.24 7.45
C LEU A 85 -4.73 4.94 7.64
N LEU A 86 -4.73 6.17 8.16
CA LEU A 86 -5.97 6.93 8.35
C LEU A 86 -6.63 7.30 7.03
N THR A 87 -5.86 7.73 6.03
CA THR A 87 -6.38 7.99 4.69
C THR A 87 -6.95 6.72 4.05
N TYR A 88 -6.38 5.54 4.31
CA TYR A 88 -6.94 4.28 3.81
C TYR A 88 -8.34 4.04 4.36
N LYS A 89 -8.51 4.20 5.69
CA LYS A 89 -9.80 4.06 6.35
C LYS A 89 -10.82 5.06 5.82
N GLU A 90 -10.43 6.32 5.69
CA GLU A 90 -11.30 7.39 5.22
C GLU A 90 -11.82 7.14 3.79
N MET A 91 -10.94 6.70 2.89
CA MET A 91 -11.26 6.54 1.48
C MET A 91 -12.00 5.25 1.16
N THR A 92 -11.71 4.17 1.89
CA THR A 92 -12.30 2.85 1.61
C THR A 92 -13.44 2.49 2.57
N GLY A 93 -13.56 3.20 3.70
CA GLY A 93 -14.45 2.85 4.79
C GLY A 93 -14.06 1.57 5.53
N LYS A 94 -12.88 1.00 5.24
CA LYS A 94 -12.43 -0.29 5.78
C LYS A 94 -11.32 -0.09 6.80
N ASP A 95 -11.40 -0.87 7.87
CA ASP A 95 -10.33 -0.94 8.85
C ASP A 95 -9.29 -2.02 8.51
N VAL A 96 -8.04 -1.75 8.90
CA VAL A 96 -7.02 -2.79 9.06
C VAL A 96 -6.91 -3.08 10.54
N GLN A 97 -7.14 -4.33 10.96
CA GLN A 97 -7.20 -4.70 12.38
C GLN A 97 -5.83 -5.08 12.95
N ASN A 98 -5.03 -5.78 12.15
CA ASN A 98 -3.71 -6.27 12.53
C ASN A 98 -2.92 -6.67 11.27
N ALA A 99 -1.68 -7.13 11.47
CA ALA A 99 -0.82 -7.57 10.37
C ALA A 99 -1.42 -8.75 9.58
N GLN A 100 -2.13 -9.68 10.23
CA GLN A 100 -2.75 -10.82 9.56
C GLN A 100 -3.91 -10.39 8.66
N ASP A 101 -4.75 -9.46 9.11
CA ASP A 101 -5.81 -8.86 8.31
C ASP A 101 -5.23 -8.11 7.09
N TYR A 102 -4.19 -7.29 7.29
CA TYR A 102 -3.48 -6.66 6.18
C TYR A 102 -2.95 -7.68 5.15
N LEU A 103 -2.28 -8.73 5.62
CA LEU A 103 -1.74 -9.79 4.77
C LEU A 103 -2.84 -10.53 4.01
N ALA A 104 -4.01 -10.74 4.62
CA ALA A 104 -5.16 -11.31 3.93
C ALA A 104 -5.64 -10.40 2.79
N ARG A 105 -5.73 -9.08 3.04
CA ARG A 105 -6.22 -8.08 2.06
C ARG A 105 -5.30 -7.86 0.87
N ILE A 106 -3.98 -7.88 1.09
CA ILE A 106 -3.00 -7.82 0.00
C ILE A 106 -2.84 -9.18 -0.71
N HIS A 107 -3.72 -10.15 -0.41
CA HIS A 107 -3.70 -11.51 -0.94
C HIS A 107 -2.31 -12.17 -0.77
N PHE A 108 -1.72 -12.05 0.42
CA PHE A 108 -0.34 -12.48 0.69
C PHE A 108 -0.09 -13.98 0.48
N GLY A 109 -1.15 -14.80 0.37
CA GLY A 109 -1.05 -16.19 -0.11
C GLY A 109 -0.38 -16.34 -1.49
N LEU A 110 -0.47 -15.31 -2.35
CA LEU A 110 0.20 -15.20 -3.66
C LEU A 110 1.55 -14.45 -3.59
N LEU A 111 1.79 -13.67 -2.53
CA LEU A 111 3.08 -13.03 -2.23
C LEU A 111 4.05 -13.93 -1.43
N LYS A 112 3.68 -15.21 -1.20
CA LYS A 112 4.42 -16.23 -0.43
C LYS A 112 5.88 -16.48 -0.83
N VAL A 113 6.42 -15.83 -1.87
CA VAL A 113 7.83 -15.96 -2.27
C VAL A 113 8.49 -14.59 -2.27
N LEU A 114 9.05 -14.24 -1.11
CA LEU A 114 9.82 -13.02 -0.87
C LEU A 114 11.10 -12.86 -1.71
N SER A 115 11.46 -13.74 -2.66
CA SER A 115 12.85 -13.74 -3.17
C SER A 115 13.10 -13.36 -4.63
N ARG A 116 12.12 -13.36 -5.56
CA ARG A 116 12.48 -13.16 -6.99
C ARG A 116 11.69 -12.16 -7.83
N ASN A 117 10.50 -11.69 -7.43
CA ASN A 117 9.75 -10.74 -8.29
C ASN A 117 8.72 -9.84 -7.58
N GLN A 118 9.08 -9.27 -6.42
CA GLN A 118 8.17 -8.46 -5.60
C GLN A 118 7.49 -7.34 -6.39
N ALA A 119 8.23 -6.64 -7.25
CA ALA A 119 7.69 -5.57 -8.09
C ALA A 119 6.51 -6.03 -8.96
N ARG A 120 6.69 -7.15 -9.66
CA ARG A 120 5.68 -7.73 -10.55
C ARG A 120 4.47 -8.23 -9.79
N ASN A 121 4.66 -8.75 -8.58
CA ASN A 121 3.56 -9.23 -7.77
C ASN A 121 2.71 -8.07 -7.25
N LEU A 122 3.32 -6.98 -6.77
CA LEU A 122 2.57 -5.76 -6.40
C LEU A 122 1.80 -5.20 -7.60
N TYR A 123 2.44 -5.16 -8.78
CA TYR A 123 1.78 -4.72 -10.01
C TYR A 123 0.56 -5.59 -10.38
N ARG A 124 0.71 -6.92 -10.36
CA ARG A 124 -0.39 -7.87 -10.66
C ARG A 124 -1.51 -7.78 -9.64
N PHE A 125 -1.16 -7.61 -8.37
CA PHE A 125 -2.12 -7.40 -7.32
C PHE A 125 -2.97 -6.17 -7.60
N VAL A 126 -2.34 -5.02 -7.89
CA VAL A 126 -3.08 -3.78 -8.16
C VAL A 126 -3.99 -3.90 -9.38
N LEU A 127 -3.47 -4.38 -10.51
CA LEU A 127 -4.25 -4.40 -11.75
C LEU A 127 -5.25 -5.55 -11.86
N HIS A 128 -4.96 -6.70 -11.25
CA HIS A 128 -5.69 -7.95 -11.48
C HIS A 128 -6.22 -8.62 -10.20
N GLY A 129 -5.79 -8.19 -9.01
CA GLY A 129 -6.15 -8.83 -7.75
C GLY A 129 -5.51 -10.21 -7.54
N GLN A 130 -4.41 -10.48 -8.27
CA GLN A 130 -3.65 -11.73 -8.28
C GLN A 130 -2.30 -11.58 -7.58
#